data_AF-A0A815BV89-F1
#
_entry.id   AF-A0A815BV89-F1
#
_cell.length_a   1.000
_cell.length_b   1.000
_cell.length_c   1.000
_cell.angle_alpha   90.00
_cell.angle_beta   90.00
_cell.angle_gamma   90.00
#
_symmetry.space_group_name_H-M   'P 1'
#
loop_
_entity.id
_entity.type
_entity.pdbx_description
1 polymer ?
#
loop_
_entity_poly.entity_id
_entity_poly.type
_entity_poly.pdbx_seq_one_letter_code
_entity_poly.pdbx_strand_id
1 'polypeptide(L)'
;MTTPRPSDRGKCHFYGLNSTYATTMWQIVDMTTSINPAPIDNQIVRFNLSAWLGDYARDEDAAGILFTFLTQANQTVGNTTTLGPVSPADRNSATLVYRQINGQVPIGARRFKLLVTITRVSGSINDGDVDNIALWFYRL
;
A
#
# COMPACT_ATOMS: atom_id res chain seq x y z
N MET A 1 6.70 15.60 -22.79
CA MET A 1 5.96 14.38 -22.40
C MET A 1 5.70 14.44 -20.91
N THR A 2 4.45 14.33 -20.47
CA THR A 2 4.10 14.34 -19.03
C THR A 2 4.29 12.94 -18.47
N THR A 3 5.17 12.78 -17.49
CA THR A 3 5.39 11.48 -16.82
C THR A 3 4.13 11.03 -16.09
N PRO A 4 3.72 9.75 -16.18
CA PRO A 4 2.61 9.21 -15.40
C PRO A 4 2.83 9.44 -13.89
N ARG A 5 1.83 10.07 -13.28
CA ARG A 5 1.67 10.40 -11.85
C ARG A 5 0.17 10.55 -11.61
N PRO A 6 -0.32 10.57 -10.35
CA PRO A 6 -1.73 10.87 -10.11
C PRO A 6 -2.16 12.18 -10.79
N SER A 7 -3.32 12.16 -11.43
CA SER A 7 -3.94 13.34 -12.05
C SER A 7 -4.55 14.28 -11.01
N ASP A 8 -5.10 13.71 -9.94
CA ASP A 8 -5.46 14.41 -8.70
C ASP A 8 -4.35 14.19 -7.67
N ARG A 9 -3.50 15.20 -7.52
CA ARG A 9 -2.36 15.14 -6.60
C ARG A 9 -2.85 15.69 -5.28
N GLY A 10 -2.94 14.83 -4.27
CA GLY A 10 -3.14 15.27 -2.90
C GLY A 10 -2.10 16.31 -2.49
N LYS A 11 -2.32 17.00 -1.37
CA LYS A 11 -1.37 18.04 -0.90
C LYS A 11 -0.02 17.47 -0.42
N CYS A 12 0.09 16.15 -0.23
CA CYS A 12 1.24 15.48 0.37
C CYS A 12 1.44 14.09 -0.24
N HIS A 13 2.69 13.66 -0.39
CA HIS A 13 3.11 12.28 -0.68
C HIS A 13 4.07 11.79 0.42
N PHE A 14 4.36 10.48 0.45
CA PHE A 14 5.28 9.89 1.42
C PHE A 14 6.58 9.49 0.73
N TYR A 15 7.71 9.91 1.27
CA TYR A 15 9.01 9.74 0.66
C TYR A 15 10.05 9.25 1.69
N GLY A 16 11.03 8.46 1.25
CA GLY A 16 11.96 7.74 2.12
C GLY A 16 12.87 8.61 2.99
N LEU A 17 13.30 9.78 2.50
CA LEU A 17 14.01 10.88 3.21
C LEU A 17 14.97 10.42 4.34
N ASN A 18 16.00 9.63 4.04
CA ASN A 18 17.18 9.37 4.90
C ASN A 18 18.26 8.58 4.12
N SER A 19 19.51 8.52 4.60
CA SER A 19 20.57 7.63 4.09
C SER A 19 20.40 6.16 4.53
N THR A 20 19.36 5.86 5.31
CA THR A 20 19.04 4.51 5.77
C THR A 20 18.55 3.62 4.63
N TYR A 21 18.91 2.33 4.71
CA TYR A 21 18.55 1.32 3.72
C TYR A 21 17.03 1.14 3.53
N ALA A 22 16.24 1.33 4.60
CA ALA A 22 14.79 1.25 4.52
C ALA A 22 14.12 2.26 5.46
N THR A 23 13.04 2.88 4.98
CA THR A 23 12.12 3.72 5.76
C THR A 23 10.76 3.06 5.77
N THR A 24 10.08 3.06 6.92
CA THR A 24 8.76 2.44 7.06
C THR A 24 7.76 3.38 7.71
N MET A 25 6.51 3.28 7.29
CA MET A 25 5.36 3.89 7.95
C MET A 25 4.22 2.88 8.01
N TRP A 26 3.42 2.92 9.06
CA TRP A 26 2.32 1.99 9.21
C TRP A 26 1.13 2.59 9.93
N GLN A 27 -0.03 1.99 9.69
CA GLN A 27 -1.26 2.26 10.42
C GLN A 27 -2.00 0.96 10.69
N ILE A 28 -2.60 0.85 11.88
CA ILE A 28 -3.59 -0.19 12.18
C ILE A 28 -4.95 0.49 12.33
N VAL A 29 -5.95 0.01 11.59
CA VAL A 29 -7.30 0.57 11.58
C VAL A 29 -8.29 -0.48 12.06
N ASP A 30 -9.21 -0.06 12.94
CA ASP A 30 -10.34 -0.88 13.37
C ASP A 30 -11.50 -0.75 12.38
N MET A 31 -11.79 -1.82 11.64
CA MET A 31 -12.86 -1.85 10.64
C MET A 31 -14.25 -1.89 11.27
N THR A 32 -14.37 -2.37 12.50
CA THR A 32 -15.68 -2.58 13.16
C THR A 32 -16.41 -1.27 13.45
N THR A 33 -15.67 -0.16 13.44
CA THR A 33 -16.22 1.21 13.51
C THR A 33 -17.04 1.60 12.28
N SER A 34 -16.81 0.94 11.14
CA SER A 34 -17.40 1.29 9.84
C SER A 34 -18.09 0.12 9.13
N ILE A 35 -17.74 -1.12 9.46
CA ILE A 35 -18.25 -2.34 8.82
C ILE A 35 -18.81 -3.26 9.90
N ASN A 36 -20.08 -3.64 9.77
CA ASN A 36 -20.67 -4.68 10.62
C ASN A 36 -19.89 -6.01 10.43
N PRO A 37 -19.46 -6.70 11.50
CA PRO A 37 -18.74 -7.96 11.40
C PRO A 37 -19.45 -9.10 10.68
N ALA A 38 -20.79 -9.18 10.76
CA ALA A 38 -21.53 -10.31 10.20
C ALA A 38 -21.32 -10.50 8.68
N PRO A 39 -21.36 -9.45 7.83
CA PRO A 39 -20.94 -9.53 6.43
C PRO A 39 -19.51 -10.06 6.20
N ILE A 40 -18.55 -9.73 7.07
CA ILE A 40 -17.17 -10.23 6.97
C ILE A 40 -17.16 -11.73 7.25
N ASP A 41 -17.81 -12.14 8.33
CA ASP A 41 -17.83 -13.54 8.77
C ASP A 41 -18.64 -14.44 7.82
N ASN A 42 -19.63 -13.88 7.13
CA ASN A 42 -20.36 -14.54 6.04
C ASN A 42 -19.64 -14.44 4.68
N GLN A 43 -18.41 -13.92 4.65
CA GLN A 43 -17.55 -13.88 3.46
C GLN A 43 -18.09 -13.07 2.27
N ILE A 44 -18.97 -12.09 2.50
CA ILE A 44 -19.53 -11.24 1.43
C ILE A 44 -18.85 -9.88 1.29
N VAL A 45 -17.83 -9.58 2.11
CA VAL A 45 -17.05 -8.34 2.03
C VAL A 45 -15.76 -8.57 1.24
N ARG A 46 -15.48 -7.64 0.33
CA ARG A 46 -14.26 -7.57 -0.48
C ARG A 46 -13.53 -6.26 -0.23
N PHE A 47 -12.26 -6.21 -0.61
CA PHE A 47 -11.44 -5.00 -0.57
C PHE A 47 -10.81 -4.71 -1.93
N ASN A 48 -10.49 -3.44 -2.14
CA ASN A 48 -9.62 -2.94 -3.20
C ASN A 48 -8.59 -2.04 -2.54
N LEU A 49 -7.31 -2.34 -2.77
CA LEU A 49 -6.19 -1.52 -2.34
C LEU A 49 -5.49 -1.00 -3.58
N SER A 50 -5.24 0.30 -3.63
CA SER A 50 -4.44 0.93 -4.68
C SER A 50 -3.48 1.97 -4.13
N ALA A 51 -2.42 2.23 -4.90
CA ALA A 51 -1.44 3.26 -4.62
C ALA A 51 -0.66 3.60 -5.90
N TRP A 52 -0.02 4.75 -5.90
CA TRP A 52 1.04 5.10 -6.84
C TRP A 52 2.37 4.84 -6.15
N LEU A 53 3.20 3.97 -6.74
CA LEU A 53 4.46 3.51 -6.16
C LEU A 53 5.60 3.74 -7.15
N GLY A 54 6.78 4.09 -6.67
CA GLY A 54 7.96 4.20 -7.52
C GLY A 54 9.04 5.08 -6.91
N ASP A 55 9.72 5.82 -7.78
CA ASP A 55 10.88 6.65 -7.46
C ASP A 55 11.08 7.71 -8.57
N TYR A 56 11.93 8.71 -8.35
CA TYR A 56 12.31 9.71 -9.32
C TYR A 56 13.13 9.12 -10.49
N ALA A 57 12.85 9.62 -11.70
CA ALA A 57 13.58 9.34 -12.93
C ALA A 57 14.08 7.89 -13.11
N ARG A 58 15.39 7.64 -12.94
CA ARG A 58 16.04 6.33 -13.14
C ARG A 58 16.61 5.75 -11.84
N ASP A 59 16.31 6.39 -10.72
CA ASP A 59 16.80 5.97 -9.40
C ASP A 59 16.17 4.63 -9.03
N GLU A 60 16.94 3.77 -8.36
CA GLU A 60 16.63 2.35 -8.23
C GLU A 60 15.75 2.00 -7.03
N ASP A 61 15.34 3.00 -6.26
CA ASP A 61 14.65 2.75 -5.01
C ASP A 61 13.24 2.24 -5.25
N ALA A 62 12.74 1.52 -4.27
CA ALA A 62 11.58 0.69 -4.41
C ALA A 62 10.61 0.92 -3.26
N ALA A 63 9.35 1.20 -3.59
CA ALA A 63 8.30 1.37 -2.62
C ALA A 63 7.23 0.30 -2.76
N GLY A 64 6.75 -0.23 -1.63
CA GLY A 64 5.73 -1.27 -1.58
C GLY A 64 4.88 -1.21 -0.31
N ILE A 65 3.70 -1.83 -0.39
CA ILE A 65 2.73 -1.88 0.69
C ILE A 65 2.43 -3.33 1.05
N LEU A 66 2.53 -3.64 2.34
CA LEU A 66 2.08 -4.88 2.94
C LEU A 66 0.75 -4.64 3.66
N PHE A 67 -0.28 -5.37 3.27
CA PHE A 67 -1.63 -5.27 3.81
C PHE A 67 -2.02 -6.58 4.52
N THR A 68 -2.29 -6.48 5.81
CA THR A 68 -2.53 -7.65 6.67
C THR A 68 -3.84 -7.47 7.43
N PHE A 69 -4.73 -8.46 7.35
CA PHE A 69 -5.91 -8.50 8.21
C PHE A 69 -5.57 -9.06 9.59
N LEU A 70 -6.22 -8.52 10.60
CA LEU A 70 -6.02 -8.88 11.99
C LEU A 70 -7.35 -9.16 12.68
N THR A 71 -7.32 -10.07 13.65
CA THR A 71 -8.40 -10.26 14.63
C THR A 71 -8.47 -9.07 15.60
N GLN A 72 -9.48 -9.03 16.46
CA GLN A 72 -9.59 -8.00 17.52
C GLN A 72 -8.36 -8.00 18.45
N ALA A 73 -7.76 -9.18 18.67
CA ALA A 73 -6.56 -9.37 19.50
C ALA A 73 -5.24 -9.15 18.74
N ASN A 74 -5.28 -8.49 17.58
CA ASN A 74 -4.11 -8.21 16.72
C ASN A 74 -3.38 -9.46 16.19
N GLN A 75 -4.05 -10.61 16.11
CA GLN A 75 -3.49 -11.80 15.47
C GLN A 75 -3.75 -11.75 13.96
N THR A 76 -2.75 -12.08 13.14
CA THR A 76 -2.93 -12.16 11.69
C THR A 76 -3.98 -13.18 11.31
N VAL A 77 -4.86 -12.83 10.37
CA VAL A 77 -5.88 -13.73 9.82
C VAL A 77 -5.86 -13.68 8.29
N GLY A 78 -5.97 -14.84 7.67
CA GLY A 78 -5.85 -15.00 6.22
C GLY A 78 -4.43 -14.69 5.72
N ASN A 79 -4.33 -14.51 4.39
CA ASN A 79 -3.06 -14.21 3.74
C ASN A 79 -2.79 -12.71 3.75
N THR A 80 -1.52 -12.36 3.95
CA THR A 80 -1.03 -11.00 3.72
C THR A 80 -1.01 -10.70 2.23
N THR A 81 -1.47 -9.51 1.86
CA THR A 81 -1.49 -9.01 0.48
C THR A 81 -0.36 -8.01 0.27
N THR A 82 0.37 -8.13 -0.83
CA THR A 82 1.45 -7.19 -1.18
C THR A 82 1.07 -6.38 -2.42
N LEU A 83 1.25 -5.07 -2.37
CA LEU A 83 1.14 -4.17 -3.52
C LEU A 83 2.52 -3.58 -3.80
N GLY A 84 3.13 -3.98 -4.93
CA GLY A 84 4.55 -3.70 -5.21
C GLY A 84 5.49 -4.77 -4.63
N PRO A 85 6.79 -4.46 -4.44
CA PRO A 85 7.41 -3.16 -4.70
C PRO A 85 7.37 -2.77 -6.18
N VAL A 86 7.47 -1.48 -6.48
CA VAL A 86 7.70 -0.97 -7.84
C VAL A 86 9.14 -0.50 -7.94
N SER A 87 9.92 -1.19 -8.78
CA SER A 87 11.32 -0.89 -9.12
C SER A 87 11.40 -0.12 -10.46
N PRO A 88 12.56 0.42 -10.88
CA PRO A 88 12.68 1.11 -12.18
C PRO A 88 12.23 0.28 -13.38
N ALA A 89 12.50 -1.03 -13.35
CA ALA A 89 12.11 -1.95 -14.41
C ALA A 89 10.59 -1.98 -14.63
N ASP A 90 9.82 -1.73 -13.57
CA ASP A 90 8.36 -1.70 -13.58
C ASP A 90 7.78 -0.39 -14.11
N ARG A 91 8.60 0.66 -14.27
CA ARG A 91 8.14 2.04 -14.54
C ARG A 91 8.19 2.47 -16.00
N ASN A 92 8.98 1.81 -16.85
CA ASN A 92 9.18 2.20 -18.26
C ASN A 92 9.43 3.72 -18.42
N SER A 93 10.33 4.30 -17.60
CA SER A 93 10.64 5.74 -17.49
C SER A 93 9.59 6.65 -16.82
N ALA A 94 8.50 6.12 -16.28
CA ALA A 94 7.58 6.86 -15.41
C ALA A 94 8.19 7.10 -14.02
N THR A 95 7.73 8.11 -13.28
CA THR A 95 8.14 8.31 -11.87
C THR A 95 7.37 7.37 -10.94
N LEU A 96 6.04 7.42 -11.01
CA LEU A 96 5.17 6.58 -10.20
C LEU A 96 4.30 5.76 -11.12
N VAL A 97 3.99 4.53 -10.70
CA VAL A 97 3.07 3.67 -11.43
C VAL A 97 1.92 3.29 -10.51
N TYR A 98 0.71 3.42 -11.05
CA TYR A 98 -0.47 2.93 -10.38
C TYR A 98 -0.42 1.41 -10.24
N ARG A 99 -0.69 0.92 -9.04
CA ARG A 99 -0.89 -0.48 -8.73
C ARG A 99 -2.21 -0.62 -7.98
N GLN A 100 -2.92 -1.70 -8.28
CA GLN A 100 -4.16 -2.05 -7.59
C GLN A 100 -4.24 -3.56 -7.40
N ILE A 101 -4.79 -3.98 -6.26
CA ILE A 101 -5.12 -5.37 -5.97
C ILE A 101 -6.48 -5.45 -5.30
N ASN A 102 -7.22 -6.52 -5.59
CA ASN A 102 -8.52 -6.81 -5.00
C ASN A 102 -8.46 -8.16 -4.30
N GLY A 103 -9.25 -8.32 -3.24
CA GLY A 103 -9.35 -9.60 -2.54
C GLY A 103 -10.61 -9.70 -1.69
N GLN A 104 -10.78 -10.86 -1.07
CA GLN A 104 -11.84 -11.11 -0.11
C GLN A 104 -11.33 -10.81 1.30
N VAL A 105 -12.19 -10.27 2.16
CA VAL A 105 -11.85 -10.08 3.58
C VAL A 105 -11.96 -11.44 4.28
N PRO A 106 -10.92 -11.90 5.00
CA PRO A 106 -10.96 -13.17 5.72
C PRO A 106 -12.00 -13.17 6.85
N ILE A 107 -12.61 -14.34 7.10
CA ILE A 107 -13.49 -14.55 8.27
C ILE A 107 -12.74 -14.16 9.54
N GLY A 108 -13.42 -13.48 10.47
CA GLY A 108 -12.82 -13.07 11.75
C GLY A 108 -11.90 -11.85 11.68
N ALA A 109 -11.69 -11.24 10.50
CA ALA A 109 -11.02 -9.97 10.39
C ALA A 109 -11.83 -8.86 11.08
N ARG A 110 -11.18 -8.06 11.91
CA ARG A 110 -11.75 -6.92 12.63
C ARG A 110 -10.94 -5.65 12.45
N ARG A 111 -9.63 -5.81 12.25
CA ARG A 111 -8.69 -4.73 12.00
C ARG A 111 -7.87 -5.05 10.76
N PHE A 112 -7.18 -4.04 10.23
CA PHE A 112 -6.12 -4.26 9.26
C PHE A 112 -4.90 -3.43 9.60
N LYS A 113 -3.73 -3.90 9.16
CA LYS A 113 -2.48 -3.15 9.15
C LYS A 113 -2.09 -2.86 7.71
N LEU A 114 -1.79 -1.59 7.42
CA LEU A 114 -1.04 -1.19 6.24
C LEU A 114 0.37 -0.83 6.71
N LEU A 115 1.38 -1.46 6.11
CA LEU A 115 2.79 -1.16 6.29
C LEU A 115 3.35 -0.76 4.93
N VAL A 116 3.83 0.47 4.81
CA VAL A 116 4.59 0.92 3.67
C VAL A 116 6.07 0.75 3.99
N THR A 117 6.81 0.21 3.04
CA THR A 117 8.26 0.14 3.08
C THR A 117 8.82 0.80 1.83
N ILE A 118 9.73 1.74 2.04
CA ILE A 118 10.50 2.39 0.99
C ILE A 118 11.95 1.97 1.18
N THR A 119 12.50 1.25 0.21
CA THR A 119 13.82 0.64 0.27
C THR A 119 14.76 1.32 -0.69
N ARG A 120 15.90 1.78 -0.18
CA ARG A 120 16.99 2.30 -0.98
C ARG A 120 17.77 1.16 -1.61
N VAL A 121 17.93 1.18 -2.93
CA VAL A 121 18.64 0.15 -3.70
C VAL A 121 20.03 0.64 -4.10
N SER A 122 20.16 1.91 -4.51
CA SER A 122 21.46 2.51 -4.85
C SER A 122 21.57 3.97 -4.36
N GLY A 123 22.59 4.72 -4.80
CA GLY A 123 22.80 6.11 -4.38
C GLY A 123 23.15 6.30 -2.89
N SER A 124 22.84 7.47 -2.34
CA SER A 124 23.07 7.83 -0.93
C SER A 124 21.81 8.33 -0.20
N ILE A 125 20.71 8.49 -0.94
CA ILE A 125 19.42 8.98 -0.47
C ILE A 125 18.38 7.94 -0.83
N ASN A 126 17.39 7.74 0.05
CA ASN A 126 16.22 6.91 -0.23
C ASN A 126 15.16 7.78 -0.91
N ASP A 127 15.15 7.74 -2.24
CA ASP A 127 14.32 8.54 -3.13
C ASP A 127 12.94 7.93 -3.42
N GLY A 128 12.70 6.69 -2.97
CA GLY A 128 11.44 6.01 -3.20
C GLY A 128 10.23 6.77 -2.64
N ASP A 129 9.11 6.65 -3.36
CA ASP A 129 7.94 7.49 -3.19
C ASP A 129 6.63 6.67 -3.29
N VAL A 130 5.68 7.05 -2.44
CA VAL A 130 4.32 6.50 -2.38
C VAL A 130 3.31 7.63 -2.28
N ASP A 131 2.31 7.59 -3.15
CA ASP A 131 1.24 8.59 -3.19
C ASP A 131 -0.14 7.94 -3.36
N ASN A 132 -1.18 8.65 -2.93
CA ASN A 132 -2.60 8.30 -3.10
C ASN A 132 -2.92 6.84 -2.72
N ILE A 133 -2.46 6.39 -1.54
CA ILE A 133 -2.86 5.10 -0.97
C ILE A 133 -4.37 5.16 -0.70
N ALA A 134 -5.13 4.31 -1.38
CA ALA A 134 -6.57 4.21 -1.22
C ALA A 134 -6.99 2.77 -0.94
N LEU A 135 -7.83 2.59 0.08
CA LEU A 135 -8.41 1.31 0.46
C LEU A 135 -9.91 1.50 0.65
N TRP A 136 -10.71 0.70 -0.05
CA TRP A 136 -12.15 0.64 0.18
C TRP A 136 -12.65 -0.79 0.28
N PHE A 137 -13.71 -0.94 1.06
CA PHE A 137 -14.42 -2.20 1.26
C PHE A 137 -15.78 -2.12 0.58
N TYR A 138 -16.19 -3.22 -0.03
CA TYR A 138 -17.46 -3.32 -0.74
C TYR A 138 -18.07 -4.71 -0.57
N ARG A 139 -19.37 -4.83 -0.84
CA ARG A 139 -20.07 -6.11 -0.90
C ARG A 139 -20.31 -6.46 -2.36
N LEU A 140 -20.40 -7.77 -2.64
CA LEU A 140 -21.01 -8.26 -3.88
C LEU A 140 -22.54 -8.14 -3.81
#